data_AF-A0A2T1HQQ4-F1
#
_entry.id   AF-A0A2T1HQQ4-F1
#
_cell.length_a   1.000
_cell.length_b   1.000
_cell.length_c   1.000
_cell.angle_alpha   90.00
_cell.angle_beta   90.00
_cell.angle_gamma   90.00
#
_symmetry.space_group_name_H-M   'P 1'
#
loop_
_entity.id
_entity.type
_entity.pdbx_description
1 polymer ?
#
loop_
_entity_poly.entity_id
_entity_poly.type
_entity_poly.pdbx_seq_one_letter_code
_entity_poly.pdbx_strand_id
1 'polypeptide(L)'
;MVETSLETLKSLWEDLHTRLKAQSADYRTLLALDSAIRSMEAASGGSGGSEAPPPAPAGRGSAIDLAVRVTQAEAAQRVLEARGEPMPIDELIRLVPAFGGRPGTRASLSSSLSQAPQFVSIRHANRWCWWLADRPIGPEPEQGQRAGRTPSRSQRWRQISRVPRRRGRGE
;
A
#
# COMPACT_ATOMS: atom_id res chain seq x y z
N MET A 1 -47.85 -6.40 4.29
CA MET A 1 -46.69 -7.17 4.78
C MET A 1 -45.45 -6.48 4.23
N VAL A 2 -44.58 -5.96 5.09
CA VAL A 2 -43.38 -5.22 4.65
C VAL A 2 -42.31 -6.27 4.36
N GLU A 3 -42.02 -6.51 3.08
CA GLU A 3 -40.84 -7.28 2.70
C GLU A 3 -39.60 -6.43 2.97
N THR A 4 -39.07 -6.51 4.19
CA THR A 4 -37.77 -5.93 4.51
C THR A 4 -36.72 -6.68 3.71
N SER A 5 -36.17 -6.03 2.69
CA SER A 5 -35.14 -6.62 1.84
C SER A 5 -33.89 -6.88 2.67
N LEU A 6 -33.22 -8.02 2.43
CA LEU A 6 -31.98 -8.41 3.10
C LEU A 6 -30.91 -7.31 3.01
N GLU A 7 -30.92 -6.54 1.93
CA GLU A 7 -30.06 -5.38 1.72
C GLU A 7 -30.30 -4.26 2.73
N THR A 8 -31.56 -3.95 3.08
CA THR A 8 -31.88 -2.93 4.09
C THR A 8 -31.42 -3.33 5.50
N LEU A 9 -31.52 -4.62 5.83
CA LEU A 9 -31.02 -5.15 7.10
C LEU A 9 -29.49 -5.07 7.19
N LYS A 10 -28.79 -5.36 6.07
CA LYS A 10 -27.34 -5.22 5.99
C LYS A 10 -26.90 -3.77 6.14
N SER A 11 -27.52 -2.84 5.42
CA SER A 11 -27.13 -1.43 5.51
C SER A 11 -27.37 -0.87 6.90
N LEU A 12 -28.48 -1.24 7.55
CA LEU A 12 -28.80 -0.81 8.91
C LEU A 12 -27.81 -1.39 9.92
N TRP A 13 -27.39 -2.64 9.72
CA TRP A 13 -26.35 -3.25 10.54
C TRP A 13 -25.00 -2.55 10.38
N GLU A 14 -24.57 -2.24 9.15
CA GLU A 14 -23.32 -1.52 8.89
C GLU A 14 -23.33 -0.11 9.50
N ASP A 15 -24.46 0.60 9.41
CA ASP A 15 -24.64 1.91 10.02
C ASP A 15 -24.55 1.85 11.55
N LEU A 16 -25.21 0.87 12.18
CA LEU A 16 -25.11 0.67 13.64
C LEU A 16 -23.70 0.30 14.06
N HIS A 17 -23.04 -0.59 13.32
CA HIS A 17 -21.68 -1.02 13.59
C HIS A 17 -20.70 0.18 13.53
N THR A 18 -20.85 1.03 12.50
CA THR A 18 -20.04 2.23 12.32
C THR A 18 -20.27 3.24 13.44
N ARG A 19 -21.51 3.48 13.83
CA ARG A 19 -21.86 4.39 14.93
C ARG A 19 -21.32 3.92 16.27
N LEU A 20 -21.47 2.65 16.62
CA LEU A 20 -20.98 2.09 17.89
C LEU A 20 -19.45 2.16 17.97
N LYS A 21 -18.76 1.89 16.86
CA LYS A 21 -17.30 2.01 16.76
C LYS A 21 -16.80 3.44 16.96
N ALA A 22 -17.55 4.43 16.49
CA ALA A 22 -17.21 5.84 16.65
C ALA A 22 -17.49 6.37 18.07
N GLN A 23 -18.60 5.94 18.69
CA GLN A 23 -19.08 6.53 19.95
C GLN A 23 -18.49 5.90 21.20
N SER A 24 -18.13 4.61 21.17
CA SER A 24 -17.72 3.89 22.39
C SER A 24 -16.30 3.33 22.28
N ALA A 25 -15.47 3.65 23.28
CA ALA A 25 -14.14 3.06 23.41
C ALA A 25 -14.23 1.57 23.77
N ASP A 26 -15.17 1.21 24.64
CA ASP A 26 -15.37 -0.17 25.12
C ASP A 26 -15.73 -1.13 23.99
N TYR A 27 -16.52 -0.70 23.00
CA TYR A 27 -16.84 -1.53 21.84
C TYR A 27 -15.61 -1.82 20.97
N ARG A 28 -14.69 -0.86 20.85
CA ARG A 28 -13.40 -1.07 20.14
C ARG A 28 -12.52 -2.07 20.90
N THR A 29 -12.49 -1.97 22.22
CA THR A 29 -11.77 -2.93 23.09
C THR A 29 -12.35 -4.33 22.94
N LEU A 30 -13.67 -4.47 22.91
CA LEU A 30 -14.35 -5.76 22.71
C LEU A 30 -14.01 -6.38 21.35
N LEU A 31 -14.01 -5.57 20.26
CA LEU A 31 -13.59 -6.04 18.94
C LEU A 31 -12.11 -6.47 18.90
N ALA A 32 -11.24 -5.76 19.63
CA ALA A 32 -9.84 -6.13 19.75
C ALA A 32 -9.66 -7.46 20.51
N LEU A 33 -10.42 -7.67 21.59
CA LEU A 33 -10.41 -8.93 22.34
C LEU A 33 -10.96 -10.10 21.51
N ASP A 34 -12.07 -9.92 20.78
CA ASP A 34 -12.63 -10.96 19.91
C ASP A 34 -11.64 -11.39 18.82
N SER A 35 -10.93 -10.43 18.22
CA SER A 35 -9.90 -10.73 17.22
C SER A 35 -8.68 -11.45 17.82
N ALA A 36 -8.26 -11.08 19.04
CA ALA A 36 -7.19 -11.77 19.76
C ALA A 36 -7.56 -13.23 20.10
N ILE A 37 -8.79 -13.47 20.58
CA ILE A 37 -9.28 -14.82 20.92
C ILE A 37 -9.26 -15.71 19.68
N ARG A 38 -9.84 -15.25 18.56
CA ARG A 38 -9.83 -16.01 17.30
C ARG A 38 -8.42 -16.30 16.80
N SER A 39 -7.49 -15.35 16.96
CA SER A 39 -6.09 -15.57 16.61
C SER A 39 -5.44 -16.65 17.46
N MET A 40 -5.77 -16.72 18.75
CA MET A 40 -5.27 -17.75 19.66
C MET A 40 -5.89 -19.12 19.40
N GLU A 41 -7.17 -19.18 19.05
CA GLU A 41 -7.86 -20.41 18.64
C GLU A 41 -7.27 -20.96 17.33
N ALA A 42 -7.05 -20.11 16.33
CA ALA A 42 -6.41 -20.49 15.08
C ALA A 42 -4.96 -20.96 15.28
N ALA A 43 -4.21 -20.34 16.20
CA ALA A 43 -2.86 -20.75 16.55
C ALA A 43 -2.81 -22.06 17.36
N SER A 44 -3.83 -22.32 18.18
CA SER A 44 -3.92 -23.55 19.00
C SER A 44 -4.44 -24.76 18.23
N GLY A 45 -5.05 -24.57 17.05
CA GLY A 45 -5.51 -25.65 16.18
C GLY A 45 -4.41 -26.36 15.37
N GLY A 46 -3.13 -26.04 15.59
CA GLY A 46 -2.00 -26.49 14.78
C GLY A 46 -1.03 -27.44 15.49
N SER A 47 -1.50 -28.58 16.01
CA SER A 47 -0.63 -29.74 16.23
C SER A 47 -1.42 -31.02 16.47
N GLY A 48 -1.42 -31.90 15.47
CA GLY A 48 -1.69 -33.33 15.66
C GLY A 48 -2.55 -33.97 14.58
N GLY A 49 -1.92 -34.76 13.71
CA GLY A 49 -2.59 -35.86 13.02
C GLY A 49 -2.53 -35.80 11.49
N SER A 50 -1.55 -36.50 10.93
CA SER A 50 -1.61 -37.03 9.57
C SER A 50 -2.89 -37.84 9.37
N GLU A 51 -3.81 -37.34 8.56
CA GLU A 51 -4.64 -38.19 7.72
C GLU A 51 -5.00 -37.40 6.47
N ALA A 52 -4.55 -37.87 5.31
CA ALA A 52 -4.88 -37.26 4.03
C ALA A 52 -6.39 -37.41 3.80
N PRO A 53 -7.17 -36.31 3.67
CA PRO A 53 -8.57 -36.44 3.28
C PRO A 53 -8.65 -36.72 1.77
N PRO A 54 -9.71 -37.43 1.31
CA PRO A 54 -9.88 -37.76 -0.11
C PRO A 54 -10.02 -36.48 -0.96
N PRO A 55 -9.73 -36.54 -2.28
CA PRO A 55 -9.85 -35.37 -3.15
C PRO A 55 -11.33 -34.94 -3.25
N ALA A 56 -11.70 -33.97 -2.41
CA ALA A 56 -12.99 -33.30 -2.45
C ALA A 56 -13.00 -32.22 -3.55
N PRO A 57 -14.15 -31.99 -4.19
CA PRO A 57 -14.25 -31.24 -5.44
C PRO A 57 -13.80 -29.78 -5.30
N ALA A 58 -13.11 -29.30 -6.32
CA ALA A 58 -12.75 -27.90 -6.50
C ALA A 58 -13.98 -27.00 -6.28
N GLY A 59 -14.00 -26.24 -5.19
CA GLY A 59 -15.04 -25.23 -4.97
C GLY A 59 -15.57 -25.21 -3.54
N ARG A 60 -14.76 -24.71 -2.60
CA ARG A 60 -15.16 -23.94 -1.41
C ARG A 60 -13.89 -23.61 -0.62
N GLY A 61 -13.06 -22.75 -1.21
CA GLY A 61 -12.16 -21.92 -0.41
C GLY A 61 -13.03 -21.08 0.51
N SER A 62 -12.81 -21.20 1.81
CA SER A 62 -13.57 -20.51 2.84
C SER A 62 -13.59 -19.00 2.57
N ALA A 63 -14.74 -18.46 2.18
CA ALA A 63 -14.92 -17.06 1.77
C ALA A 63 -14.79 -16.06 2.94
N ILE A 64 -14.37 -16.51 4.12
CA ILE A 64 -14.19 -15.70 5.33
C ILE A 64 -12.69 -15.51 5.66
N ASP A 65 -11.79 -16.28 5.04
CA ASP A 65 -10.33 -16.09 5.12
C ASP A 65 -9.81 -15.10 4.04
N LEU A 66 -10.75 -14.47 3.34
CA LEU A 66 -10.54 -13.35 2.42
C LEU A 66 -10.69 -12.02 3.17
N ALA A 67 -10.13 -11.95 4.38
CA ALA A 67 -9.81 -10.67 5.00
C ALA A 67 -8.99 -9.90 3.96
N VAL A 68 -9.64 -8.92 3.33
CA VAL A 68 -9.18 -8.18 2.15
C VAL A 68 -7.73 -7.80 2.33
N ARG A 69 -6.82 -8.58 1.74
CA ARG A 69 -5.39 -8.29 1.81
C ARG A 69 -5.19 -7.02 0.99
N VAL A 70 -5.07 -5.92 1.72
CA VAL A 70 -4.84 -4.59 1.18
C VAL A 70 -3.58 -4.65 0.33
N THR A 71 -3.64 -4.10 -0.88
CA THR A 71 -2.47 -4.09 -1.78
C THR A 71 -1.33 -3.28 -1.13
N GLN A 72 -0.08 -3.53 -1.52
CA GLN A 72 1.06 -2.78 -0.98
C GLN A 72 0.91 -1.27 -1.20
N ALA A 73 0.35 -0.87 -2.35
CA ALA A 73 0.07 0.52 -2.68
C ALA A 73 -1.02 1.10 -1.76
N GLU A 74 -2.15 0.44 -1.59
CA GLU A 74 -3.22 0.90 -0.69
C GLU A 74 -2.75 1.00 0.77
N ALA A 75 -1.95 0.04 1.23
CA ALA A 75 -1.37 0.09 2.58
C ALA A 75 -0.41 1.27 2.72
N ALA A 76 0.43 1.54 1.71
CA ALA A 76 1.31 2.71 1.69
C ALA A 76 0.51 4.03 1.65
N GLN A 77 -0.61 4.08 0.94
CA GLN A 77 -1.52 5.23 0.95
C GLN A 77 -2.02 5.51 2.37
N ARG A 78 -2.54 4.49 3.07
CA ARG A 78 -3.02 4.64 4.46
C ARG A 78 -1.91 5.12 5.40
N VAL A 79 -0.68 4.66 5.22
CA VAL A 79 0.48 5.14 6.00
C VAL A 79 0.72 6.63 5.76
N LEU A 80 0.75 7.07 4.50
CA LEU A 80 0.97 8.48 4.15
C LEU A 80 -0.19 9.39 4.58
N GLU A 81 -1.43 8.90 4.48
CA GLU A 81 -2.62 9.59 4.97
C GLU A 81 -2.57 9.80 6.49
N ALA A 82 -2.28 8.73 7.23
CA ALA A 82 -2.21 8.74 8.70
C ALA A 82 -1.07 9.61 9.23
N ARG A 83 0.07 9.65 8.54
CA ARG A 83 1.22 10.48 8.93
C ARG A 83 1.09 11.93 8.50
N GLY A 84 0.52 12.18 7.33
CA GLY A 84 0.38 13.54 6.80
C GLY A 84 1.70 14.18 6.34
N GLU A 85 2.77 13.40 6.14
CA GLU A 85 4.09 13.90 5.72
C GLU A 85 4.74 13.01 4.64
N PRO A 86 5.56 13.59 3.74
CA PRO A 86 6.33 12.82 2.76
C PRO A 86 7.30 11.85 3.44
N MET A 87 7.31 10.59 3.00
CA MET A 87 8.05 9.53 3.69
C MET A 87 9.08 8.84 2.78
N PRO A 88 10.31 8.57 3.26
CA PRO A 88 11.27 7.78 2.50
C PRO A 88 10.82 6.32 2.39
N ILE A 89 11.23 5.66 1.30
CA ILE A 89 10.79 4.30 1.01
C ILE A 89 11.15 3.27 2.10
N ASP A 90 12.30 3.44 2.74
CA ASP A 90 12.76 2.51 3.78
C ASP A 90 11.86 2.56 5.03
N GLU A 91 11.23 3.70 5.30
CA GLU A 91 10.24 3.83 6.38
C GLU A 91 8.88 3.24 5.98
N LEU A 92 8.45 3.46 4.74
CA LEU A 92 7.23 2.83 4.22
C LEU A 92 7.29 1.31 4.30
N ILE A 93 8.43 0.69 3.95
CA ILE A 93 8.60 -0.78 4.05
C ILE A 93 8.37 -1.28 5.48
N ARG A 94 8.80 -0.52 6.49
CA ARG A 94 8.64 -0.88 7.91
C ARG A 94 7.19 -0.73 8.37
N LEU A 95 6.47 0.26 7.86
CA LEU A 95 5.11 0.59 8.31
C LEU A 95 4.02 -0.15 7.54
N VAL A 96 4.21 -0.47 6.26
CA VAL A 96 3.21 -1.14 5.40
C VAL A 96 2.61 -2.42 6.03
N PRO A 97 3.39 -3.32 6.68
CA PRO A 97 2.82 -4.49 7.35
C PRO A 97 1.85 -4.15 8.48
N ALA A 98 2.07 -3.05 9.22
CA ALA A 98 1.18 -2.62 10.29
C ALA A 98 -0.18 -2.13 9.79
N PHE A 99 -0.28 -1.79 8.49
CA PHE A 99 -1.52 -1.37 7.84
C PHE A 99 -2.17 -2.49 6.99
N GLY A 100 -1.74 -3.73 7.20
CA GLY A 100 -2.30 -4.91 6.53
C GLY A 100 -1.73 -5.18 5.13
N GLY A 101 -0.71 -4.43 4.70
CA GLY A 101 -0.01 -4.70 3.45
C GLY A 101 0.95 -5.88 3.56
N ARG A 102 1.18 -6.59 2.46
CA ARG A 102 2.18 -7.68 2.42
C ARG A 102 3.60 -7.11 2.60
N PRO A 103 4.44 -7.67 3.48
CA PRO A 103 5.85 -7.28 3.56
C PRO A 103 6.51 -7.47 2.19
N GLY A 104 7.15 -6.42 1.69
CA GLY A 104 7.72 -6.35 0.35
C GLY A 104 9.18 -5.93 0.36
N THR A 105 9.87 -6.20 -0.75
CA THR A 105 11.20 -5.62 -0.99
C THR A 105 11.08 -4.16 -1.40
N ARG A 106 12.16 -3.40 -1.21
CA ARG A 106 12.26 -2.01 -1.69
C ARG A 106 11.94 -1.87 -3.18
N ALA A 107 12.43 -2.78 -4.01
CA ALA A 107 12.17 -2.75 -5.45
C ALA A 107 10.69 -2.98 -5.79
N SER A 108 10.04 -3.94 -5.13
CA SER A 108 8.61 -4.22 -5.30
C SER A 108 7.77 -3.01 -4.94
N LEU A 109 8.01 -2.43 -3.75
CA LEU A 109 7.25 -1.27 -3.29
C LEU A 109 7.48 -0.05 -4.19
N SER A 110 8.73 0.25 -4.55
CA SER A 110 9.05 1.31 -5.52
C SER A 110 8.28 1.14 -6.83
N SER A 111 8.27 -0.07 -7.38
CA SER A 111 7.60 -0.37 -8.65
C SER A 111 6.10 -0.15 -8.54
N SER A 112 5.47 -0.67 -7.48
CA SER A 112 4.03 -0.51 -7.23
C SER A 112 3.65 0.96 -7.05
N LEU A 113 4.43 1.74 -6.29
CA LEU A 113 4.19 3.17 -6.11
C LEU A 113 4.39 3.96 -7.42
N SER A 114 5.38 3.59 -8.25
CA SER A 114 5.63 4.28 -9.52
C SER A 114 4.53 4.01 -10.56
N GLN A 115 3.85 2.87 -10.48
CA GLN A 115 2.76 2.51 -11.39
C GLN A 115 1.41 3.15 -11.00
N ALA A 116 1.27 3.53 -9.74
CA ALA A 116 0.04 4.08 -9.20
C ALA A 116 0.03 5.62 -9.32
N PRO A 117 -0.93 6.21 -10.05
CA PRO A 117 -0.92 7.65 -10.38
C PRO A 117 -1.11 8.56 -9.16
N GLN A 118 -1.67 8.04 -8.06
CA GLN A 118 -1.87 8.80 -6.83
C GLN A 118 -0.57 9.01 -6.02
N PHE A 119 0.56 8.40 -6.41
CA PHE A 119 1.84 8.60 -5.74
C PHE A 119 2.80 9.39 -6.61
N VAL A 120 3.52 10.30 -5.97
CA VAL A 120 4.58 11.09 -6.58
C VAL A 120 5.86 10.98 -5.76
N SER A 121 6.99 10.89 -6.45
CA SER A 121 8.31 10.93 -5.83
C SER A 121 8.78 12.39 -5.78
N ILE A 122 8.99 12.90 -4.57
CA ILE A 122 9.40 14.29 -4.33
C ILE A 122 10.70 14.32 -3.51
N ARG A 123 11.42 15.44 -3.58
CA ARG A 123 12.62 15.66 -2.76
C ARG A 123 12.23 16.48 -1.54
N HIS A 124 12.21 15.84 -0.37
CA HIS A 124 11.88 16.47 0.91
C HIS A 124 13.07 16.32 1.87
N ALA A 125 13.50 17.41 2.51
CA ALA A 125 14.68 17.42 3.39
C ALA A 125 15.94 16.77 2.76
N ASN A 126 16.20 17.08 1.48
CA ASN A 126 17.31 16.51 0.70
C ASN A 126 17.28 14.97 0.52
N ARG A 127 16.13 14.32 0.73
CA ARG A 127 15.93 12.87 0.52
C ARG A 127 14.77 12.61 -0.45
N TRP A 128 14.85 11.50 -1.18
CA TRP A 128 13.75 11.02 -2.03
C TRP A 128 12.66 10.42 -1.14
N CYS A 129 11.48 11.02 -1.20
CA CYS A 129 10.31 10.64 -0.44
C CYS A 129 9.12 10.40 -1.37
N TRP A 130 8.21 9.53 -0.95
CA TRP A 130 6.94 9.31 -1.62
C TRP A 130 5.84 10.15 -0.95
N TRP A 131 4.98 10.72 -1.77
CA TRP A 131 3.86 11.55 -1.35
C TRP A 131 2.61 11.28 -2.19
N LEU A 132 1.45 11.72 -1.69
CA LEU A 132 0.16 11.60 -2.37
C LEU A 132 -0.05 12.79 -3.31
N ALA A 133 -0.35 12.52 -4.59
CA ALA A 133 -0.51 13.53 -5.63
C ALA A 133 -1.66 14.50 -5.35
N ASP A 134 -2.76 14.00 -4.78
CA ASP A 134 -3.98 14.77 -4.52
C ASP A 134 -3.89 15.67 -3.29
N ARG A 135 -2.82 15.56 -2.50
CA ARG A 135 -2.67 16.30 -1.25
C ARG A 135 -1.68 17.44 -1.43
N PRO A 136 -2.07 18.71 -1.14
CA PRO A 136 -1.12 19.81 -1.15
C PRO A 136 -0.01 19.48 -0.17
N ILE A 137 1.24 19.50 -0.66
CA ILE A 137 2.40 19.46 0.21
C ILE A 137 2.25 20.68 1.11
N GLY A 138 2.19 20.47 2.43
CA GLY A 138 2.11 21.56 3.40
C GLY A 138 3.19 22.62 3.12
N PRO A 139 3.01 23.87 3.58
CA PRO A 139 3.87 24.99 3.23
C PRO A 139 5.33 24.53 3.31
N GLU A 140 5.96 24.41 2.15
CA GLU A 140 7.30 23.85 2.05
C GLU A 140 8.16 24.69 3.00
N PRO A 141 8.88 24.09 3.97
CA PRO A 141 9.73 24.87 4.85
C PRO A 141 10.77 25.50 3.95
N GLU A 142 10.59 26.79 3.64
CA GLU A 142 11.30 27.58 2.63
C GLU A 142 12.65 26.94 2.27
N GLN A 143 12.65 26.01 1.31
CA GLN A 143 13.89 25.51 0.75
C GLN A 143 14.37 26.66 -0.10
N GLY A 144 15.15 27.52 0.57
CA GLY A 144 15.44 28.87 0.16
C GLY A 144 15.60 28.97 -1.33
N GLN A 145 14.86 29.91 -1.90
CA GLN A 145 14.97 30.40 -3.27
C GLN A 145 16.45 30.56 -3.65
N ARG A 146 17.09 29.46 -4.05
CA ARG A 146 18.28 29.49 -4.88
C ARG A 146 17.77 29.65 -6.28
N ALA A 147 17.40 30.90 -6.57
CA ALA A 147 17.40 31.48 -7.89
C ALA A 147 18.66 30.99 -8.61
N GLY A 148 18.48 30.02 -9.50
CA GLY A 148 19.59 29.27 -10.03
C GLY A 148 19.13 28.31 -11.11
N ARG A 149 18.54 28.88 -12.17
CA ARG A 149 18.52 28.34 -13.54
C ARG A 149 19.25 27.01 -13.68
N THR A 150 18.52 25.89 -13.77
CA THR A 150 19.00 24.74 -14.53
C THR A 150 18.21 24.62 -15.82
N PRO A 151 18.88 24.67 -16.98
CA PRO A 151 18.22 24.62 -18.28
C PRO A 151 17.57 23.25 -18.50
N SER A 152 16.41 23.31 -19.15
CA SER A 152 15.64 22.19 -19.70
C SER A 152 16.52 21.08 -20.27
N ARG A 153 16.51 19.92 -19.59
CA ARG A 153 17.30 18.72 -19.92
C ARG A 153 16.59 17.86 -20.98
N SER A 154 16.07 18.49 -22.05
CA SER A 154 15.35 17.80 -23.13
C SER A 154 16.13 17.72 -24.46
N GLN A 155 17.41 18.11 -24.50
CA GLN A 155 18.18 18.14 -25.76
C GLN A 155 19.46 17.29 -25.80
N ARG A 156 19.79 16.48 -24.78
CA ARG A 156 21.14 15.87 -24.68
C ARG A 156 21.30 14.43 -25.17
N TRP A 157 20.28 13.80 -25.76
CA TRP A 157 20.37 12.40 -26.24
C TRP A 157 20.59 12.23 -27.74
N ARG A 158 20.76 13.31 -28.52
CA ARG A 158 21.06 13.22 -29.96
C ARG A 158 22.50 13.62 -30.29
N GLN A 159 23.53 12.99 -29.71
CA GLN A 159 24.89 13.27 -30.20
C GLN A 159 26.00 12.27 -29.88
N ILE A 160 25.75 10.95 -29.84
CA ILE A 160 26.89 9.99 -29.81
C ILE A 160 26.58 8.75 -30.66
N SER A 161 26.67 8.91 -31.99
CA SER A 161 26.87 7.77 -32.91
C SER A 161 27.34 8.27 -34.28
N ARG A 162 28.52 8.89 -34.32
CA ARG A 162 29.34 8.91 -35.55
C ARG A 162 30.51 7.97 -35.34
N VAL A 163 30.32 6.73 -35.78
CA VAL A 163 31.39 5.74 -35.92
C VAL A 163 32.31 6.19 -37.06
N PRO A 164 33.63 6.34 -36.84
CA PRO A 164 34.55 6.60 -37.93
C PRO A 164 34.73 5.35 -38.80
N ARG A 165 34.36 5.46 -40.09
CA ARG A 165 34.76 4.50 -41.13
C ARG A 165 36.29 4.50 -41.24
N ARG A 166 36.96 3.48 -40.71
CA ARG A 166 38.35 3.19 -41.06
C ARG A 166 38.37 2.53 -42.44
N ARG A 167 38.82 3.29 -43.44
CA ARG A 167 39.30 2.82 -44.74
C ARG A 167 40.75 2.34 -44.59
N GLY A 168 41.09 1.30 -45.34
CA GLY A 168 42.45 0.87 -45.67
C GLY A 168 42.95 -0.31 -44.83
N ARG A 169 43.78 -1.22 -45.34
CA ARG A 169 44.66 -1.17 -46.52
C ARG A 169 45.46 -2.49 -46.56
N GLY A 170 45.61 -3.11 -47.75
CA GLY A 170 46.62 -4.14 -48.07
C GLY A 170 46.42 -5.48 -47.34
N GLU A 171 46.72 -6.65 -47.91
CA GLU A 171 47.54 -7.03 -49.06
C GLU A 171 46.85 -8.16 -49.85
#